data_AF-A0A931YWP6-F1
#
_entry.id   AF-A0A931YWP6-F1
#
_cell.length_a   1.000
_cell.length_b   1.000
_cell.length_c   1.000
_cell.angle_alpha   90.00
_cell.angle_beta   90.00
_cell.angle_gamma   90.00
#
_symmetry.space_group_name_H-M   'P 1'
#
loop_
_entity.id
_entity.type
_entity.pdbx_description
1 polymer ?
#
loop_
_entity_poly.entity_id
_entity_poly.type
_entity_poly.pdbx_seq_one_letter_code
_entity_poly.pdbx_strand_id
1 'polypeptide(L)'
;MELDTPQLVEMLRKMILIREFDELAVRLRTAGKIYGAVHPYVGQEAVAVGVSVNLTPADRVISNHRGHGHCIAKGADIRRMMAELFGRVDGYCKGKGGSMHIADFTIGMLGANGIVGGGLPIAC
;
A
#
# COMPACT_ATOMS: atom_id res chain seq x y z
N MET A 1 -1.75 -6.73 -24.12
CA MET A 1 -0.34 -6.63 -23.71
C MET A 1 0.15 -8.04 -23.50
N GLU A 2 1.22 -8.42 -24.19
CA GLU A 2 1.88 -9.70 -23.95
C GLU A 2 2.91 -9.46 -22.84
N LEU A 3 2.84 -10.25 -21.75
CA LEU A 3 3.75 -10.14 -20.63
C LEU A 3 4.86 -11.17 -20.79
N ASP A 4 6.10 -10.75 -20.64
CA ASP A 4 7.23 -11.67 -20.64
C ASP A 4 7.38 -12.38 -19.27
N THR A 5 8.14 -13.48 -19.25
CA THR A 5 8.38 -14.25 -18.02
C THR A 5 8.98 -13.39 -16.90
N PRO A 6 10.00 -12.54 -17.14
CA PRO A 6 10.51 -11.61 -16.11
C PRO A 6 9.44 -10.71 -15.48
N GLN A 7 8.56 -10.11 -16.29
CA GLN A 7 7.45 -9.28 -15.83
C GLN A 7 6.48 -10.09 -14.96
N LEU A 8 6.10 -11.28 -15.41
CA LEU A 8 5.21 -12.17 -14.64
C LEU A 8 5.82 -12.56 -13.29
N VAL A 9 7.12 -12.86 -13.24
CA VAL A 9 7.83 -13.17 -11.99
C VAL A 9 7.84 -11.98 -11.05
N GLU A 10 8.08 -10.76 -11.55
CA GLU A 10 8.06 -9.55 -10.73
C GLU A 10 6.64 -9.24 -10.21
N MET A 11 5.62 -9.41 -11.04
CA MET A 11 4.22 -9.26 -10.62
C MET A 11 3.87 -10.25 -9.52
N LEU A 12 4.26 -11.53 -9.67
CA LEU A 12 4.06 -12.55 -8.64
C LEU A 12 4.80 -12.21 -7.35
N ARG A 13 6.06 -11.78 -7.44
CA ARG A 13 6.86 -11.35 -6.29
C ARG A 13 6.18 -10.22 -5.53
N LYS A 14 5.65 -9.21 -6.24
CA LYS A 14 4.91 -8.10 -5.62
C LYS A 14 3.61 -8.57 -4.96
N MET A 15 2.86 -9.48 -5.58
CA MET A 15 1.64 -10.03 -4.97
C MET A 15 1.95 -10.78 -3.67
N ILE A 16 2.99 -11.62 -3.67
CA ILE A 16 3.44 -12.33 -2.47
C ILE A 16 3.90 -11.33 -1.41
N LEU A 17 4.66 -10.30 -1.79
CA LEU A 17 5.13 -9.27 -0.86
C LEU A 17 3.96 -8.54 -0.16
N ILE A 18 2.92 -8.17 -0.92
CA ILE A 18 1.71 -7.54 -0.37
C ILE A 18 1.03 -8.48 0.64
N ARG A 19 0.84 -9.74 0.27
CA ARG A 19 0.26 -10.77 1.13
C ARG A 19 1.02 -10.90 2.45
N GLU A 20 2.32 -11.11 2.37
CA GLU A 20 3.19 -11.30 3.55
C GLU A 20 3.21 -10.06 4.45
N PHE A 21 3.25 -8.86 3.86
CA PHE A 21 3.18 -7.61 4.60
C PHE A 21 1.88 -7.50 5.41
N ASP A 22 0.75 -7.77 4.76
CA ASP A 22 -0.56 -7.66 5.40
C ASP A 22 -0.81 -8.73 6.46
N GLU A 23 -0.44 -9.99 6.19
CA GLU A 23 -0.55 -11.06 7.18
C GLU A 23 0.32 -10.77 8.41
N LEU A 24 1.54 -10.26 8.21
CA LEU A 24 2.39 -9.82 9.30
C LEU A 24 1.76 -8.65 10.07
N ALA A 25 1.24 -7.63 9.37
CA ALA A 25 0.58 -6.49 10.02
C ALA A 25 -0.62 -6.93 10.86
N VAL A 26 -1.43 -7.88 10.37
CA VAL A 26 -2.56 -8.47 11.10
C VAL A 26 -2.08 -9.25 12.33
N ARG A 27 -1.02 -10.06 12.21
CA ARG A 27 -0.42 -10.79 13.35
C ARG A 27 0.07 -9.81 14.43
N LEU A 28 0.80 -8.78 14.04
CA LEU A 28 1.35 -7.77 14.95
C LEU A 28 0.27 -6.93 15.62
N ARG A 29 -0.78 -6.56 14.88
CA ARG A 29 -1.96 -5.87 15.44
C ARG A 29 -2.68 -6.75 16.44
N THR A 30 -2.88 -8.03 16.12
CA THR A 30 -3.51 -9.00 17.04
C THR A 30 -2.67 -9.22 18.31
N ALA A 31 -1.35 -9.19 18.18
CA ALA A 31 -0.41 -9.24 19.32
C ALA A 31 -0.29 -7.91 20.10
N GLY A 32 -1.09 -6.89 19.76
CA GLY A 32 -1.08 -5.58 20.43
C GLY A 32 0.18 -4.73 20.17
N LYS A 33 0.95 -5.06 19.12
CA LYS A 33 2.18 -4.34 18.76
C LYS A 33 1.93 -3.15 17.83
N ILE A 34 0.91 -3.25 16.97
CA ILE A 34 0.42 -2.17 16.12
C ILE A 34 -0.89 -1.66 16.71
N TYR A 35 -1.00 -0.34 16.86
CA TYR A 35 -2.19 0.32 17.40
C TYR A 35 -3.12 0.78 16.27
N GLY A 36 -4.41 0.86 16.55
CA GLY A 36 -5.42 1.27 15.58
C GLY A 36 -5.88 0.15 14.64
N ALA A 37 -6.35 0.55 13.46
CA ALA A 37 -6.97 -0.36 12.50
C ALA A 37 -6.01 -0.78 11.38
N VAL A 38 -5.93 -2.09 11.14
CA VAL A 38 -5.24 -2.68 9.98
C VAL A 38 -6.29 -3.28 9.07
N HIS A 39 -6.35 -2.81 7.83
CA HIS A 39 -7.29 -3.29 6.82
C HIS A 39 -6.53 -4.01 5.72
N PRO A 40 -6.37 -5.35 5.81
CA PRO A 40 -5.53 -6.09 4.88
C PRO A 40 -6.09 -6.04 3.45
N TYR A 41 -5.20 -6.05 2.47
CA TYR A 41 -5.45 -6.18 1.05
C TYR A 41 -5.46 -7.64 0.57
N VAL A 42 -5.40 -8.58 1.51
CA VAL A 42 -5.40 -10.04 1.28
C VAL A 42 -6.52 -10.45 0.33
N GLY A 43 -6.15 -11.12 -0.75
CA GLY A 43 -7.06 -11.61 -1.80
C GLY A 43 -7.32 -10.61 -2.93
N GLN A 44 -6.78 -9.39 -2.85
CA GLN A 44 -6.93 -8.34 -3.86
C GLN A 44 -5.59 -7.95 -4.51
N GLU A 45 -4.50 -8.64 -4.20
CA GLU A 45 -3.13 -8.25 -4.56
C GLU A 45 -2.95 -8.03 -6.07
N ALA A 46 -3.59 -8.88 -6.88
CA ALA A 46 -3.58 -8.79 -8.33
C ALA A 46 -4.17 -7.47 -8.85
N VAL A 47 -5.13 -6.85 -8.14
CA VAL A 47 -5.74 -5.56 -8.52
C VAL A 47 -4.68 -4.46 -8.45
N ALA A 48 -4.01 -4.33 -7.31
CA ALA A 48 -2.98 -3.31 -7.14
C ALA A 48 -1.79 -3.52 -8.08
N VAL A 49 -1.29 -4.76 -8.21
CA VAL A 49 -0.14 -5.08 -9.06
C VAL A 49 -0.47 -4.94 -10.54
N GLY A 50 -1.60 -5.47 -10.97
CA GLY A 50 -2.04 -5.44 -12.37
C GLY A 50 -2.30 -4.02 -12.88
N VAL A 51 -2.84 -3.13 -12.04
CA VAL A 51 -2.95 -1.72 -12.41
C VAL A 51 -1.56 -1.06 -12.39
N SER A 52 -0.80 -1.21 -11.31
CA SER A 52 0.44 -0.44 -11.10
C SER A 52 1.58 -0.79 -12.07
N VAL A 53 1.61 -2.00 -12.65
CA VAL A 53 2.62 -2.36 -13.67
C VAL A 53 2.51 -1.52 -14.94
N ASN A 54 1.33 -0.92 -15.18
CA ASN A 54 1.07 -0.06 -16.32
C ASN A 54 1.26 1.43 -16.00
N LEU A 55 1.63 1.76 -14.76
CA LEU A 55 1.77 3.13 -14.28
C LEU A 55 3.25 3.53 -14.15
N THR A 56 3.51 4.80 -14.40
CA THR A 56 4.79 5.45 -14.10
C THR A 56 4.73 6.17 -12.75
N PRO A 57 5.87 6.64 -12.19
CA PRO A 57 5.85 7.51 -11.01
C PRO A 57 5.09 8.83 -11.20
N ALA A 58 4.94 9.30 -12.44
CA ALA A 58 4.17 10.51 -12.76
C ALA A 58 2.66 10.29 -12.64
N ASP A 59 2.19 9.05 -12.83
CA ASP A 59 0.78 8.70 -12.70
C ASP A 59 0.37 8.64 -11.23
N ARG A 60 -0.76 9.27 -10.93
CA ARG A 60 -1.26 9.41 -9.55
C ARG A 60 -2.25 8.30 -9.22
N VAL A 61 -2.10 7.75 -8.01
CA VAL A 61 -3.01 6.77 -7.42
C VAL A 61 -3.51 7.32 -6.09
N ILE A 62 -4.83 7.32 -5.94
CA ILE A 62 -5.47 7.46 -4.63
C ILE A 62 -6.13 6.13 -4.26
N SER A 63 -5.99 5.74 -3.00
CA SER A 63 -6.59 4.51 -2.50
C SER A 63 -7.65 4.81 -1.44
N ASN A 64 -8.46 3.79 -1.15
CA ASN A 64 -9.31 3.75 0.05
C ASN A 64 -8.52 3.21 1.26
N HIS A 65 -9.23 2.96 2.36
CA HIS A 65 -8.71 2.43 3.63
C HIS A 65 -7.88 1.13 3.53
N ARG A 66 -8.00 0.35 2.45
CA ARG A 66 -7.15 -0.83 2.14
C ARG A 66 -6.00 -0.43 1.21
N GLY A 67 -5.17 0.50 1.66
CA GLY A 67 -4.15 1.15 0.83
C GLY A 67 -2.86 0.37 0.59
N HIS A 68 -2.57 -0.65 1.40
CA HIS A 68 -1.23 -1.26 1.44
C HIS A 68 -0.81 -1.85 0.09
N GLY A 69 -1.73 -2.56 -0.59
CA GLY A 69 -1.46 -3.13 -1.90
C GLY A 69 -1.03 -2.08 -2.93
N HIS A 70 -1.78 -0.98 -3.05
CA HIS A 70 -1.46 0.11 -3.98
C HIS A 70 -0.13 0.80 -3.62
N CYS A 71 0.14 1.02 -2.33
CA CYS A 71 1.41 1.63 -1.89
C CYS A 71 2.60 0.76 -2.30
N ILE A 72 2.57 -0.53 -1.97
CA ILE A 72 3.66 -1.48 -2.30
C ILE A 72 3.79 -1.63 -3.81
N ALA A 73 2.68 -1.79 -4.54
CA ALA A 73 2.70 -1.98 -5.99
C ALA A 73 3.30 -0.76 -6.72
N LYS A 74 3.02 0.46 -6.23
CA LYS A 74 3.61 1.72 -6.72
C LYS A 74 5.06 1.98 -6.26
N GLY A 75 5.64 1.10 -5.46
CA GLY A 75 7.05 1.14 -5.10
C GLY A 75 7.35 1.77 -3.74
N ALA A 76 6.37 1.84 -2.84
CA ALA A 76 6.64 2.25 -1.46
C ALA A 76 7.61 1.28 -0.77
N ASP A 77 8.52 1.83 0.04
CA ASP A 77 9.42 1.09 0.91
C ASP A 77 8.63 0.48 2.08
N ILE A 78 8.50 -0.84 2.07
CA ILE A 78 7.83 -1.63 3.10
C ILE A 78 8.38 -1.40 4.51
N ARG A 79 9.65 -1.03 4.66
CA ARG A 79 10.25 -0.74 5.98
C ARG A 79 9.68 0.54 6.55
N ARG A 80 9.56 1.57 5.72
CA ARG A 80 8.92 2.84 6.08
C ARG A 80 7.41 2.68 6.28
N MET A 81 6.75 1.85 5.47
CA MET A 81 5.35 1.50 5.70
C MET A 81 5.17 0.84 7.07
N MET A 82 5.98 -0.18 7.39
CA MET A 82 5.89 -0.84 8.69
C MET A 82 6.20 0.14 9.84
N ALA A 83 7.21 1.00 9.69
CA ALA A 83 7.49 2.06 10.65
C ALA A 83 6.30 2.99 10.88
N GLU A 84 5.57 3.35 9.81
CA GLU A 84 4.34 4.14 9.89
C GLU A 84 3.23 3.40 10.67
N LEU A 85 3.04 2.10 10.42
CA LEU A 85 2.09 1.26 11.17
C LEU A 85 2.44 1.18 12.67
N PHE A 86 3.73 1.20 13.01
CA PHE A 86 4.22 1.25 14.40
C PHE A 86 4.19 2.67 15.01
N GLY A 87 3.73 3.69 14.29
CA GLY A 87 3.70 5.07 14.78
C GLY A 87 5.08 5.69 14.96
N ARG A 88 6.09 5.24 14.20
CA ARG A 88 7.46 5.72 14.33
C ARG A 88 7.76 6.91 13.43
N VAL A 89 8.73 7.73 13.84
CA VAL A 89 9.14 8.97 13.14
C VAL A 89 9.73 8.72 11.74
N ASP A 90 10.30 7.54 11.51
CA ASP A 90 10.88 7.08 10.24
C ASP A 90 9.81 6.56 9.25
N GLY A 91 8.54 6.55 9.65
CA GLY A 91 7.41 6.29 8.77
C GLY A 91 7.19 7.38 7.70
N TYR A 92 6.37 7.06 6.71
CA TYR A 92 6.04 7.97 5.60
C TYR A 92 5.47 9.32 6.06
N CYS A 93 4.61 9.28 7.08
CA CYS A 93 3.91 10.42 7.64
C CYS A 93 4.39 10.69 9.09
N LYS A 94 5.61 10.25 9.43
CA LYS A 94 6.21 10.36 10.76
C LYS A 94 5.37 9.71 11.86
N GLY A 95 4.68 8.61 11.54
CA GLY A 95 3.86 7.85 12.49
C GLY A 95 2.49 8.45 12.80
N LYS A 96 2.10 9.51 12.09
CA LYS A 96 0.82 10.21 12.32
C LYS A 96 -0.33 9.67 11.48
N GLY A 97 -0.02 8.99 10.38
CA GLY A 97 -1.01 8.46 9.46
C GLY A 97 -1.42 7.03 9.82
N GLY A 98 -0.46 6.20 10.21
CA GLY A 98 -0.70 4.77 10.44
C GLY A 98 -1.15 4.04 9.18
N SER A 99 -1.78 2.89 9.38
CA SER A 99 -2.19 1.94 8.33
C SER A 99 -3.06 2.57 7.23
N MET A 100 -4.03 3.43 7.57
CA MET A 100 -4.98 3.98 6.59
C MET A 100 -4.51 5.22 5.85
N HIS A 101 -3.35 5.82 6.18
CA HIS A 101 -2.97 7.15 5.67
C HIS A 101 -1.50 7.24 5.23
N ILE A 102 -0.97 6.15 4.66
CA ILE A 102 0.34 6.15 4.01
C ILE A 102 0.23 6.94 2.70
N ALA A 103 1.11 7.93 2.53
CA ALA A 103 1.20 8.76 1.33
C ALA A 103 2.67 8.98 0.94
N ASP A 104 2.92 8.98 -0.37
CA ASP A 104 4.24 9.29 -0.95
C ASP A 104 4.06 9.87 -2.35
N PHE A 105 4.11 11.19 -2.44
CA PHE A 105 3.93 11.91 -3.70
C PHE A 105 5.06 11.65 -4.71
N THR A 106 6.24 11.17 -4.26
CA THR A 106 7.37 10.92 -5.17
C THR A 106 7.15 9.71 -6.08
N ILE A 107 6.27 8.79 -5.69
CA ILE A 107 5.84 7.62 -6.47
C ILE A 107 4.41 7.77 -7.02
N GLY A 108 3.83 8.97 -6.90
CA GLY A 108 2.45 9.26 -7.29
C GLY A 108 1.38 8.68 -6.35
N MET A 109 1.75 8.27 -5.13
CA MET A 109 0.79 7.76 -4.14
C MET A 109 0.21 8.91 -3.32
N LEU A 110 -0.98 9.39 -3.69
CA LEU A 110 -1.63 10.55 -3.04
C LEU A 110 -2.09 10.28 -1.61
N GLY A 111 -2.23 9.00 -1.27
CA GLY A 111 -2.63 8.54 0.05
C GLY A 111 -3.74 7.50 0.01
N ALA A 112 -3.98 6.90 1.16
CA ALA A 112 -5.17 6.12 1.44
C ALA A 112 -6.18 6.96 2.24
N ASN A 113 -7.44 6.89 1.85
CA ASN A 113 -8.51 7.68 2.46
C ASN A 113 -9.39 6.80 3.36
N GLY A 114 -9.53 7.22 4.63
CA GLY A 114 -10.40 6.57 5.61
C GLY A 114 -11.88 6.90 5.45
N ILE A 115 -12.21 8.00 4.75
CA ILE A 115 -13.57 8.38 4.41
C ILE A 115 -13.99 7.67 3.13
N VAL A 116 -15.02 6.83 3.23
CA VAL A 116 -15.57 6.09 2.10
C VAL A 116 -16.03 7.08 1.02
N GLY A 117 -15.54 6.91 -0.20
CA GLY A 117 -15.83 7.81 -1.33
C GLY A 117 -15.02 9.12 -1.33
N GLY A 118 -14.36 9.48 -0.22
CA GLY A 118 -13.62 10.74 -0.11
C GLY A 118 -12.40 10.87 -1.05
N GLY A 119 -11.88 9.75 -1.55
CA GLY A 119 -10.80 9.74 -2.53
C GLY A 119 -11.22 10.09 -3.96
N LEU A 120 -12.48 9.84 -4.34
CA LEU A 120 -12.96 10.09 -5.71
C LEU A 120 -12.82 11.56 -6.15
N PRO A 121 -13.32 12.56 -5.38
CA PRO A 121 -13.20 13.97 -5.78
C PRO A 121 -11.75 14.50 -5.76
N ILE A 122 -10.81 13.78 -5.14
CA ILE A 122 -9.39 14.15 -5.15
C ILE A 122 -8.70 13.64 -6.43
N ALA A 123 -9.25 12.60 -7.06
CA ALA A 123 -8.70 12.01 -8.27
C ALA A 123 -9.07 12.78 -9.56
N CYS A 124 -10.19 13.50 -9.54
CA CYS A 124 -10.72 14.28 -10.66
C CYS A 124 -10.15 15.70 -10.69
#